data_AF-A0A7W4FMH4-F1
#
_entry.id   AF-A0A7W4FMH4-F1
#
_cell.length_a   1.000
_cell.length_b   1.000
_cell.length_c   1.000
_cell.angle_alpha   90.00
_cell.angle_beta   90.00
_cell.angle_gamma   90.00
#
_symmetry.space_group_name_H-M   'P 1'
#
loop_
_entity.id
_entity.type
_entity.pdbx_description
1 polymer ?
#
loop_
_entity_poly.entity_id
_entity_poly.type
_entity_poly.pdbx_seq_one_letter_code
_entity_poly.pdbx_strand_id
1 'polypeptide(L)'
;MKKIIANIFTSAIYSSFLGSVVVFIGMVASFLAGGWDFIGGAIGGAILFYFITAIFSCVIATVVAGPIYVVLTKYKLANYYTAFLLGLTVTFFCFGFSTSLENLYWNLAGGITGLLFHYHYINKPSWVGSPHLTKPSN
;
A
#
# COMPACT_ATOMS: atom_id res chain seq x y z
N MET A 1 14.17 -3.82 17.77
CA MET A 1 13.13 -4.66 17.11
C MET A 1 11.72 -4.10 17.29
N LYS A 2 11.23 -3.84 18.51
CA LYS A 2 9.86 -3.29 18.74
C LYS A 2 9.51 -2.05 17.91
N LYS A 3 10.43 -1.07 17.82
CA LYS A 3 10.23 0.14 16.99
C LYS A 3 10.09 -0.16 15.50
N ILE A 4 10.90 -1.07 14.95
CA ILE A 4 10.84 -1.44 13.52
C ILE A 4 9.49 -2.08 13.20
N ILE A 5 9.00 -2.98 14.05
CA ILE A 5 7.70 -3.64 13.87
C ILE A 5 6.56 -2.62 13.91
N ALA A 6 6.59 -1.69 14.87
CA ALA A 6 5.59 -0.62 14.94
C ALA A 6 5.63 0.29 13.71
N ASN A 7 6.83 0.57 13.17
CA ASN A 7 6.99 1.34 11.93
C ASN A 7 6.36 0.61 10.75
N ILE A 8 6.68 -0.67 10.56
CA ILE A 8 6.09 -1.49 9.49
C ILE A 8 4.56 -1.46 9.60
N PHE A 9 4.02 -1.73 10.80
CA PHE A 9 2.59 -1.82 11.02
C PHE A 9 1.86 -0.51 10.72
N THR A 10 2.36 0.61 11.25
CA THR A 10 1.76 1.93 11.00
C THR A 10 1.82 2.31 9.53
N SER A 11 2.98 2.14 8.88
CA SER A 11 3.13 2.40 7.45
C SER A 11 2.22 1.49 6.60
N ALA A 12 2.09 0.22 6.97
CA ALA A 12 1.21 -0.74 6.29
C ALA A 12 -0.27 -0.29 6.38
N ILE A 13 -0.75 0.11 7.55
CA ILE A 13 -2.12 0.59 7.71
C ILE A 13 -2.41 1.78 6.78
N TYR A 14 -1.62 2.85 6.89
CA TYR A 14 -1.88 4.07 6.11
C TYR A 14 -1.75 3.84 4.61
N SER A 15 -0.68 3.15 4.19
CA SER A 15 -0.46 2.84 2.78
C SER A 15 -1.55 1.95 2.20
N SER A 16 -2.09 1.00 2.98
CA SER A 16 -3.13 0.09 2.50
C SER A 16 -4.48 0.75 2.33
N PHE A 17 -4.87 1.64 3.25
CA PHE A 17 -6.10 2.43 3.12
C PHE A 17 -6.03 3.39 1.93
N LEU A 18 -4.88 4.05 1.72
CA LEU A 18 -4.71 4.95 0.58
C LEU A 18 -4.57 4.19 -0.75
N GLY A 19 -3.86 3.06 -0.73
CA GLY A 19 -3.71 2.19 -1.90
C GLY A 19 -5.03 1.55 -2.33
N SER A 20 -5.91 1.19 -1.40
CA SER A 20 -7.24 0.65 -1.72
C SER A 20 -8.17 1.67 -2.38
N VAL A 21 -7.90 2.98 -2.24
CA VAL A 21 -8.64 4.02 -2.99
C VAL A 21 -8.48 3.82 -4.50
N VAL A 22 -7.33 3.31 -4.96
CA VAL A 22 -7.08 3.04 -6.38
C VAL A 22 -8.06 1.99 -6.91
N VAL A 23 -8.26 0.91 -6.14
CA VAL A 23 -9.24 -0.14 -6.48
C VAL A 23 -10.66 0.40 -6.42
N PHE A 24 -10.98 1.21 -5.40
CA PHE A 24 -12.28 1.87 -5.31
C PHE A 24 -12.60 2.72 -6.55
N ILE A 25 -11.68 3.59 -6.95
CA ILE A 25 -11.85 4.44 -8.14
C ILE A 25 -11.95 3.59 -9.40
N GLY A 26 -11.10 2.55 -9.55
CA GLY A 26 -11.15 1.65 -10.69
C GLY A 26 -12.49 0.92 -10.83
N MET A 27 -13.05 0.46 -9.71
CA MET A 27 -14.37 -0.19 -9.68
C MET A 27 -15.48 0.82 -10.02
N VAL A 28 -15.50 2.00 -9.40
CA VAL A 28 -16.49 3.05 -9.69
C VAL A 28 -16.44 3.46 -11.16
N ALA A 29 -15.24 3.65 -11.73
CA ALA A 29 -15.06 3.99 -13.14
C ALA A 29 -15.58 2.88 -14.06
N SER A 30 -15.31 1.62 -13.73
CA SER A 30 -15.81 0.46 -14.48
C SER A 30 -17.34 0.37 -14.46
N PHE A 31 -17.96 0.68 -13.31
CA PHE A 31 -19.42 0.67 -13.20
C PHE A 31 -20.09 1.85 -13.90
N LEU A 32 -19.47 3.05 -13.89
CA LEU A 32 -19.97 4.20 -14.65
C LEU A 32 -19.96 3.95 -16.17
N ALA A 33 -19.02 3.15 -16.66
CA ALA A 33 -19.03 2.70 -18.06
C ALA A 33 -20.23 1.79 -18.40
N GLY A 34 -20.86 1.16 -17.40
CA GLY A 34 -22.03 0.30 -17.56
C GLY A 34 -23.40 1.01 -17.51
N GLY A 35 -23.43 2.33 -17.28
CA GLY A 35 -24.66 3.14 -17.25
C GLY A 35 -25.10 3.59 -15.84
N TRP A 36 -25.88 4.67 -15.80
CA TRP A 36 -26.25 5.38 -14.55
C TRP A 36 -27.24 4.59 -13.66
N ASP A 37 -27.95 3.61 -14.21
CA ASP A 37 -28.97 2.84 -13.50
C ASP A 37 -28.40 1.88 -12.43
N PHE A 38 -27.08 1.66 -12.42
CA PHE A 38 -26.40 0.75 -11.49
C PHE A 38 -25.62 1.43 -10.37
N ILE A 39 -25.65 2.77 -10.28
CA ILE A 39 -24.78 3.56 -9.40
C ILE A 39 -24.92 3.20 -7.92
N GLY A 40 -26.14 3.00 -7.41
CA GLY A 40 -26.37 2.70 -5.99
C GLY A 40 -25.75 1.37 -5.54
N GLY A 41 -25.93 0.31 -6.34
CA GLY A 41 -25.33 -0.99 -6.09
C GLY A 41 -23.82 -1.02 -6.33
N ALA A 42 -23.37 -0.30 -7.36
CA ALA A 42 -21.97 -0.16 -7.72
C ALA A 42 -21.13 0.51 -6.64
N ILE A 43 -21.63 1.61 -6.04
CA ILE A 43 -20.95 2.30 -4.93
C ILE A 43 -20.87 1.38 -3.71
N GLY A 44 -21.96 0.69 -3.37
CA GLY A 44 -21.97 -0.28 -2.25
C GLY A 44 -20.95 -1.40 -2.45
N GLY A 45 -20.90 -1.98 -3.65
CA GLY A 45 -19.90 -2.99 -4.02
C GLY A 45 -18.47 -2.45 -3.95
N ALA A 46 -18.22 -1.26 -4.50
CA ALA A 46 -16.90 -0.64 -4.49
C ALA A 46 -16.40 -0.36 -3.06
N ILE A 47 -17.28 0.08 -2.15
CA ILE A 47 -16.93 0.28 -0.73
C ILE A 47 -16.54 -1.04 -0.06
N LEU A 48 -17.28 -2.13 -0.32
CA LEU A 48 -16.96 -3.44 0.22
C LEU A 48 -15.60 -3.93 -0.29
N PHE A 49 -15.34 -3.80 -1.60
CA PHE A 49 -14.05 -4.13 -2.19
C PHE A 49 -12.92 -3.25 -1.66
N TYR A 50 -13.16 -1.97 -1.39
CA TYR A 50 -12.18 -1.07 -0.76
C TYR A 50 -11.71 -1.63 0.59
N PHE A 51 -12.61 -2.01 1.49
CA PHE A 51 -12.23 -2.52 2.81
C PHE A 51 -11.54 -3.87 2.73
N ILE A 52 -12.02 -4.78 1.88
CA ILE A 52 -11.36 -6.08 1.65
C ILE A 52 -9.93 -5.84 1.14
N THR A 53 -9.76 -4.97 0.14
CA THR A 53 -8.46 -4.58 -0.40
C THR A 53 -7.54 -4.03 0.70
N ALA A 54 -8.05 -3.10 1.51
CA ALA A 54 -7.27 -2.47 2.57
C ALA A 54 -6.77 -3.51 3.59
N ILE A 55 -7.60 -4.47 3.97
CA ILE A 55 -7.23 -5.54 4.91
C ILE A 55 -6.17 -6.45 4.30
N PHE A 56 -6.39 -6.95 3.08
CA PHE A 56 -5.43 -7.84 2.41
C PHE A 56 -4.08 -7.14 2.17
N SER A 57 -4.10 -5.91 1.66
CA SER A 57 -2.90 -5.09 1.46
C SER A 57 -2.18 -4.84 2.78
N CYS A 58 -2.89 -4.62 3.89
CA CYS A 58 -2.27 -4.39 5.20
C CYS A 58 -1.55 -5.62 5.72
N VAL A 59 -2.17 -6.80 5.60
CA VAL A 59 -1.56 -8.09 5.97
C VAL A 59 -0.31 -8.34 5.14
N ILE A 60 -0.41 -8.18 3.82
CA ILE A 60 0.71 -8.39 2.89
C ILE A 60 1.84 -7.39 3.15
N ALA A 61 1.53 -6.12 3.35
CA ALA A 61 2.51 -5.08 3.63
C ALA A 61 3.20 -5.30 4.98
N THR A 62 2.48 -5.83 5.97
CA THR A 62 3.05 -6.12 7.29
C THR A 62 3.93 -7.36 7.30
N VAL A 63 3.48 -8.45 6.68
CA VAL A 63 4.10 -9.78 6.78
C VAL A 63 5.14 -10.03 5.69
N VAL A 64 4.97 -9.46 4.50
CA VAL A 64 5.81 -9.75 3.34
C VAL A 64 6.63 -8.53 2.93
N ALA A 65 5.97 -7.45 2.49
CA ALA A 65 6.68 -6.31 1.92
C ALA A 65 7.49 -5.54 2.98
N GLY A 66 6.96 -5.39 4.20
CA GLY A 66 7.61 -4.67 5.30
C GLY A 66 8.97 -5.27 5.69
N PRO A 67 9.07 -6.57 5.99
CA PRO A 67 10.35 -7.21 6.28
C PRO A 67 11.36 -7.09 5.13
N ILE A 68 10.93 -7.31 3.88
CA ILE A 68 11.79 -7.15 2.69
C ILE A 68 12.28 -5.70 2.58
N TYR A 69 11.39 -4.74 2.79
CA TYR A 69 11.70 -3.32 2.74
C TYR A 69 12.70 -2.90 3.84
N VAL A 70 12.61 -3.48 5.04
CA VAL A 70 13.62 -3.26 6.09
C VAL A 70 14.99 -3.77 5.66
N VAL A 71 15.05 -4.93 5.01
CA VAL A 71 16.31 -5.47 4.46
C VAL A 71 16.86 -4.53 3.41
N LEU A 72 16.05 -4.08 2.45
CA LEU A 72 16.44 -3.09 1.44
C LEU A 72 16.97 -1.80 2.07
N THR A 73 16.35 -1.34 3.15
CA THR A 73 16.78 -0.14 3.90
C THR A 73 18.15 -0.35 4.53
N LYS A 74 18.42 -1.53 5.11
CA LYS A 74 19.73 -1.85 5.69
C LYS A 74 20.87 -1.80 4.66
N TYR A 75 20.60 -2.20 3.42
CA TYR A 75 21.56 -2.16 2.32
C TYR A 75 21.59 -0.82 1.56
N LYS A 76 20.88 0.21 2.04
CA LYS A 76 20.74 1.52 1.35
C LYS A 76 20.14 1.43 -0.06
N LEU A 77 19.33 0.41 -0.32
CA LEU A 77 18.63 0.19 -1.59
C LEU A 77 17.15 0.62 -1.54
N ALA A 78 16.66 1.04 -0.37
CA ALA A 78 15.29 1.51 -0.20
C ALA A 78 15.10 2.91 -0.81
N ASN A 79 14.31 2.99 -1.87
CA ASN A 79 13.88 4.23 -2.53
C ASN A 79 12.43 4.06 -3.02
N TYR A 80 11.81 5.13 -3.52
CA TYR A 80 10.44 5.08 -4.01
C TYR A 80 10.24 4.04 -5.13
N TYR A 81 11.22 3.89 -6.03
CA TYR A 81 11.15 2.92 -7.12
C TYR A 81 11.19 1.47 -6.60
N THR A 82 12.10 1.16 -5.69
CA THR A 82 12.20 -0.20 -5.13
C THR A 82 10.98 -0.55 -4.28
N ALA A 83 10.39 0.41 -3.58
CA ALA A 83 9.16 0.22 -2.85
C ALA A 83 7.94 -0.02 -3.77
N PHE A 84 7.83 0.78 -4.84
CA PHE A 84 6.80 0.63 -5.86
C PHE A 84 6.92 -0.72 -6.59
N LEU A 85 8.14 -1.10 -6.99
CA LEU A 85 8.41 -2.39 -7.62
C LEU A 85 8.13 -3.56 -6.68
N LEU A 86 8.45 -3.44 -5.39
CA LEU A 86 8.11 -4.44 -4.39
C LEU A 86 6.59 -4.61 -4.28
N GLY A 87 5.86 -3.50 -4.19
CA GLY A 87 4.39 -3.48 -4.16
C GLY A 87 3.78 -4.14 -5.40
N LEU A 88 4.26 -3.75 -6.59
CA LEU A 88 3.85 -4.35 -7.87
C LEU A 88 4.16 -5.84 -7.93
N THR A 89 5.38 -6.24 -7.57
CA THR A 89 5.80 -7.64 -7.64
C THR A 89 4.89 -8.51 -6.80
N VAL A 90 4.61 -8.07 -5.57
CA VAL A 90 3.75 -8.81 -4.66
C VAL A 90 2.32 -8.90 -5.18
N THR A 91 1.76 -7.82 -5.72
CA THR A 91 0.41 -7.89 -6.32
C THR A 91 0.37 -8.72 -7.59
N PHE A 92 1.40 -8.68 -8.44
CA PHE A 92 1.51 -9.57 -9.59
C PHE A 92 1.55 -11.05 -9.18
N PHE A 93 2.23 -11.39 -8.09
CA PHE A 93 2.21 -12.76 -7.55
C PHE A 93 0.83 -13.15 -7.00
N CYS A 94 0.11 -12.23 -6.35
CA CYS A 94 -1.20 -12.53 -5.75
C CYS A 94 -2.35 -12.58 -6.78
N PHE A 95 -2.33 -11.70 -7.79
CA PHE A 95 -3.45 -11.49 -8.73
C PHE A 95 -3.12 -11.90 -10.18
N GLY A 96 -1.86 -12.24 -10.45
CA GLY A 96 -1.41 -12.71 -11.76
C GLY A 96 -1.17 -11.60 -12.79
N PHE A 97 -0.49 -11.98 -13.87
CA PHE A 97 -0.36 -11.17 -15.09
C PHE A 97 -1.61 -11.40 -15.96
N SER A 98 -2.60 -10.53 -15.82
CA SER A 98 -3.74 -10.46 -16.73
C SER A 98 -3.90 -9.03 -17.21
N THR A 99 -4.26 -8.88 -18.48
CA THR A 99 -4.61 -7.59 -19.09
C THR A 99 -6.06 -7.18 -18.82
N SER A 100 -6.81 -7.95 -18.02
CA SER A 100 -8.12 -7.52 -17.54
C SER A 100 -7.99 -6.21 -16.76
N LEU A 101 -8.91 -5.29 -17.02
CA LEU A 101 -8.95 -3.95 -16.40
C LEU A 101 -8.93 -4.02 -14.88
N GLU A 102 -9.64 -5.00 -14.31
CA GLU A 102 -9.65 -5.30 -12.89
C GLU A 102 -8.23 -5.59 -12.37
N ASN A 103 -7.51 -6.55 -12.98
CA ASN A 103 -6.17 -6.94 -12.53
C ASN A 103 -5.16 -5.79 -12.69
N LEU A 104 -5.36 -4.91 -13.68
CA LEU A 104 -4.55 -3.70 -13.82
C LEU A 104 -4.72 -2.76 -12.60
N TYR A 105 -5.95 -2.54 -12.14
CA TYR A 105 -6.21 -1.70 -10.96
C TYR A 105 -5.63 -2.30 -9.68
N TRP A 106 -5.73 -3.62 -9.49
CA TRP A 106 -5.15 -4.32 -8.35
C TRP A 106 -3.62 -4.24 -8.33
N ASN A 107 -2.99 -4.43 -9.49
CA ASN A 107 -1.54 -4.33 -9.61
C ASN A 107 -1.06 -2.90 -9.35
N LEU A 108 -1.72 -1.91 -9.94
CA LEU A 108 -1.41 -0.49 -9.72
C LEU A 108 -1.62 -0.08 -8.25
N ALA A 109 -2.68 -0.55 -7.61
CA ALA A 109 -2.94 -0.35 -6.19
C ALA A 109 -1.79 -0.91 -5.34
N GLY A 110 -1.25 -2.08 -5.69
CA GLY A 110 -0.06 -2.66 -5.05
C GLY A 110 1.17 -1.76 -5.16
N GLY A 111 1.47 -1.29 -6.36
CA GLY A 111 2.57 -0.36 -6.59
C GLY A 111 2.44 0.93 -5.78
N ILE A 112 1.26 1.56 -5.83
CA ILE A 112 0.96 2.79 -5.08
C ILE A 112 1.04 2.56 -3.57
N THR A 113 0.55 1.42 -3.07
CA THR A 113 0.70 1.01 -1.68
C THR A 113 2.17 0.91 -1.30
N GLY A 114 3.02 0.31 -2.13
CA GLY A 114 4.46 0.23 -1.89
C GLY A 114 5.13 1.61 -1.84
N LEU A 115 4.77 2.51 -2.74
CA LEU A 115 5.26 3.90 -2.75
C LEU A 115 4.86 4.65 -1.48
N LEU A 116 3.60 4.55 -1.09
CA LEU A 116 3.07 5.16 0.14
C LEU A 116 3.68 4.54 1.40
N PHE A 117 3.98 3.25 1.36
CA PHE A 117 4.68 2.57 2.44
C PHE A 117 6.05 3.19 2.64
N HIS A 118 6.83 3.39 1.57
CA HIS A 118 8.11 4.11 1.64
C HIS A 118 7.97 5.50 2.25
N TYR A 119 6.99 6.28 1.76
CA TYR A 119 6.72 7.63 2.27
C TYR A 119 6.45 7.61 3.78
N HIS A 120 5.52 6.77 4.24
CA HIS A 120 5.16 6.70 5.67
C HIS A 120 6.25 6.07 6.54
N TYR A 121 7.07 5.18 5.98
CA TYR A 121 8.15 4.52 6.70
C TYR A 121 9.35 5.45 6.92
N ILE A 122 9.68 6.28 5.93
CA ILE A 122 10.78 7.26 6.01
C ILE A 122 10.34 8.54 6.70
N ASN A 123 9.19 9.12 6.31
CA ASN A 123 8.73 10.42 6.78
C ASN A 123 7.85 10.34 8.04
N LYS A 124 8.09 9.35 8.90
CA LYS A 124 7.35 9.11 10.15
C LYS A 124 6.86 10.41 10.83
N PRO A 125 5.55 10.56 11.12
CA PRO A 125 5.07 11.63 11.98
C PRO A 125 5.60 11.43 13.41
N SER A 126 5.95 12.55 14.05
CA SER A 126 6.61 12.74 15.36
C SER A 126 5.97 12.01 16.56
N TRP A 127 4.79 11.42 16.41
CA TRP A 127 3.98 10.83 17.47
C TRP A 127 4.40 9.39 17.81
N VAL A 128 5.16 8.72 16.95
CA VAL A 128 5.81 7.44 17.28
C VAL A 128 7.19 7.73 17.88
N GLY A 129 7.19 8.45 19.01
CA GLY A 129 8.33 8.69 19.90
C GLY A 129 9.68 8.84 19.21
N SER A 130 10.01 10.06 18.77
CA SER A 130 11.39 10.45 18.52
C SER A 130 12.23 10.11 19.76
N PRO A 131 13.23 9.21 19.72
CA PRO A 131 14.42 9.52 20.48
C PRO A 131 15.00 10.75 19.79
N HIS A 132 15.23 11.80 20.57
CA HIS A 132 16.10 12.89 20.20
C HIS A 132 17.20 12.40 19.25
N LEU A 133 17.34 13.09 18.12
CA LEU A 133 18.63 13.25 17.49
C LEU A 133 19.56 13.81 18.57
N THR A 134 20.17 12.93 19.37
CA THR A 134 21.42 13.21 20.05
C THR A 134 22.43 13.37 18.93
N LYS A 135 22.52 14.62 18.46
CA LYS A 135 23.68 15.19 17.80
C LYS A 135 24.91 14.68 18.57
N PRO A 136 25.88 14.00 17.93
CA PRO A 136 27.14 13.74 18.60
C PRO A 136 27.79 15.09 18.90
N SER A 137 28.27 15.22 20.13
CA SER A 137 29.09 16.34 20.59
C SER A 137 30.23 16.60 19.61
N ASN A 138 30.36 17.86 19.19
CA ASN A 138 31.60 18.62 19.14
C ASN A 138 31.21 20.11 19.12
#